data_AF-A0A377G6K2-F1
#
_entry.id   AF-A0A377G6K2-F1
#
_cell.length_a   1.000
_cell.length_b   1.000
_cell.length_c   1.000
_cell.angle_alpha   90.00
_cell.angle_beta   90.00
_cell.angle_gamma   90.00
#
_symmetry.space_group_name_H-M   'P 1'
#
loop_
_entity.id
_entity.type
_entity.pdbx_description
1 polymer ?
#
loop_
_entity_poly.entity_id
_entity_poly.type
_entity_poly.pdbx_seq_one_letter_code
_entity_poly.pdbx_strand_id
1 'polypeptide(L)'
;MRSITIKVVLDKYDESKGPTRIYLKEESNIKKLRFFYESLKDRILSSSSLLELAHILLGKKTRTHLKESGKAFEKLANMLGGFEALDILNSAKQLTKENIEFLEQHPTEGKALAPLMVSLSKNTRVPETKIFAAMEKIKNPQEFITVFKELVSIAQTDHAQYFINALTLLNTHNLNTDEVLPLLKDAEHILFVNQVLITLAEINPSLITLPNLVNIVKIKSLEFHKLLENLCPDQKFLDILFQAEKKLSKEQYFWFESLCNNFKKAGWDLYPFLPTILGGEIDFFSASAATAKLIKLAVKPEHLSLMLHTIFAHSNESMEFVNAVESLQKEGLDEDFFKLESAPEFARELAYALIALQQAKCYEVTAKIYISLNPKYALGLAQFWIQFSKTECPIATLRPLMLKNPQCASYTAGVIEFLRKHELHNEKNISTICHAKLTNHALLNLLNLMHEEKILNETSLDLVLSNLAFTNTLYSGAKCLANSKKLDISNFDALICDPVNALAMAEYLGGKPYPPSYPSLINRGAQDFAIIRKNTKLLCQGYRQGLFFPEMSTEQKDSFEKGRRRPFAETQKEIIIKIAQYTGNQELEEEVERNIAQNALVSLGM
;
A
#
# COMPACT_ATOMS: atom_id res chain seq x y z
N MET A 1 30.74 29.12 39.92
CA MET A 1 31.98 29.24 40.73
C MET A 1 31.62 29.32 42.22
N ARG A 2 32.43 28.77 43.14
CA ARG A 2 32.18 28.87 44.60
C ARG A 2 32.94 30.05 45.24
N SER A 3 32.35 30.69 46.24
CA SER A 3 32.98 31.82 46.95
C SER A 3 34.29 31.43 47.65
N ILE A 4 34.40 30.17 48.11
CA ILE A 4 35.63 29.60 48.68
C ILE A 4 36.81 29.68 47.70
N THR A 5 36.56 29.62 46.40
CA THR A 5 37.61 29.68 45.38
C THR A 5 38.30 31.04 45.38
N ILE A 6 37.54 32.12 45.59
CA ILE A 6 38.07 33.48 45.70
C ILE A 6 38.88 33.61 47.00
N LYS A 7 38.37 33.06 48.11
CA LYS A 7 39.08 33.03 49.39
C LYS A 7 40.45 32.35 49.25
N VAL A 8 40.49 31.15 48.66
CA VAL A 8 41.74 30.39 48.47
C VAL A 8 42.74 31.16 47.60
N VAL A 9 42.26 31.95 46.62
CA VAL A 9 43.14 32.79 45.80
C VAL A 9 43.68 33.98 46.60
N LEU A 10 42.86 34.62 47.44
CA LEU A 10 43.27 35.70 48.33
C LEU A 10 44.26 35.22 49.39
N ASP A 11 43.99 34.07 50.04
CA ASP A 11 44.86 33.48 51.06
C ASP A 11 46.24 33.15 50.48
N LYS A 12 46.29 32.55 49.28
CA LYS A 12 47.56 32.26 48.57
C LYS A 12 48.33 33.54 48.21
N TYR A 13 47.63 34.60 47.84
CA TYR A 13 48.27 35.89 47.58
C TYR A 13 48.90 36.46 48.86
N ASP A 14 48.19 36.39 49.98
CA ASP A 14 48.66 36.90 51.28
C ASP A 14 49.87 36.09 51.80
N GLU A 15 49.82 34.77 51.67
CA GLU A 15 50.95 33.86 51.97
C GLU A 15 52.20 34.23 51.16
N SER A 16 52.02 34.50 49.87
CA SER A 16 53.13 34.78 48.93
C SER A 16 53.73 36.19 49.10
N LYS A 17 52.99 37.13 49.69
CA LYS A 17 53.43 38.52 49.93
C LYS A 17 54.15 38.71 51.27
N GLY A 18 53.97 37.75 52.20
CA GLY A 18 54.50 37.78 53.56
C GLY A 18 53.67 38.65 54.53
N PRO A 19 53.65 38.31 55.84
CA PRO A 19 52.71 38.87 56.83
C PRO A 19 52.85 40.39 57.04
N THR A 20 54.04 40.97 56.79
CA THR A 20 54.33 42.39 56.99
C THR A 20 53.82 43.30 55.85
N ARG A 21 53.44 42.75 54.69
CA ARG A 21 52.92 43.55 53.55
C ARG A 21 51.40 43.48 53.35
N ILE A 22 50.70 42.70 54.17
CA ILE A 22 49.24 42.53 54.09
C ILE A 22 48.52 43.86 54.42
N TYR A 23 49.02 44.63 55.39
CA TYR A 23 48.33 45.84 55.89
C TYR A 23 48.97 47.18 55.48
N LEU A 24 50.25 47.20 55.06
CA LEU A 24 51.01 48.45 54.84
C LEU A 24 50.92 49.02 53.40
N LYS A 25 50.53 48.22 52.40
CA LYS A 25 50.34 48.66 50.99
C LYS A 25 49.58 47.58 50.20
N GLU A 26 48.30 47.41 50.50
CA GLU A 26 47.43 46.52 49.71
C GLU A 26 47.21 47.14 48.32
N GLU A 27 47.36 46.34 47.25
CA GLU A 27 47.08 46.82 45.91
C GLU A 27 45.58 47.12 45.79
N SER A 28 45.22 48.26 45.18
CA SER A 28 43.82 48.72 45.14
C SER A 28 42.85 47.69 44.54
N ASN A 29 43.31 46.86 43.59
CA ASN A 29 42.49 45.82 42.98
C ASN A 29 42.31 44.60 43.88
N ILE A 30 43.32 44.21 44.67
CA ILE A 30 43.17 43.15 45.68
C ILE A 30 42.18 43.60 46.76
N LYS A 31 42.26 44.87 47.19
CA LYS A 31 41.28 45.45 48.13
C LYS A 31 39.85 45.39 47.58
N LYS A 32 39.65 45.68 46.29
CA LYS A 32 38.35 45.54 45.62
C LYS A 32 37.86 44.09 45.59
N LEU A 33 38.75 43.15 45.26
CA LEU A 33 38.42 41.72 45.25
C LEU A 33 38.07 41.20 46.66
N ARG A 34 38.77 41.67 47.69
CA ARG A 34 38.49 41.35 49.10
C ARG A 34 37.14 41.90 49.55
N PHE A 35 36.84 43.17 49.23
CA PHE A 35 35.53 43.76 49.51
C PHE A 35 34.39 43.02 48.82
N PHE A 36 34.58 42.64 47.55
CA PHE A 36 33.62 41.81 46.82
C PHE A 36 33.42 40.45 47.49
N TYR A 37 34.50 39.78 47.90
CA TYR A 37 34.39 38.51 48.62
C TYR A 37 33.62 38.65 49.95
N GLU A 38 33.88 39.71 50.72
CA GLU A 38 33.19 40.00 51.99
C GLU A 38 31.71 40.34 51.80
N SER A 39 31.30 40.85 50.64
CA SER A 39 29.90 41.18 50.33
C SER A 39 29.09 39.98 49.81
N LEU A 40 29.74 38.85 49.47
CA LEU A 40 29.05 37.63 49.00
C LEU A 40 28.24 36.98 50.13
N LYS A 41 26.94 36.80 49.88
CA LYS A 41 26.02 36.10 50.79
C LYS A 41 25.90 34.60 50.47
N ASP A 42 26.13 34.23 49.21
CA ASP A 42 25.91 32.88 48.71
C ASP A 42 27.21 32.06 48.60
N ARG A 43 27.09 30.74 48.79
CA ARG A 43 28.22 29.80 48.63
C ARG A 43 28.61 29.60 47.16
N ILE A 44 27.64 29.71 46.26
CA ILE A 44 27.81 29.64 44.81
C ILE A 44 27.53 31.04 44.28
N LEU A 45 28.43 31.58 43.46
CA LEU A 45 28.23 32.90 42.89
C LEU A 45 27.04 32.87 41.93
N SER A 46 26.11 33.82 42.10
CA SER A 46 25.06 34.11 41.13
C SER A 46 25.63 34.71 39.84
N SER A 47 24.89 34.68 38.73
CA SER A 47 25.31 35.27 37.46
C SER A 47 25.62 36.78 37.58
N SER A 48 24.91 37.51 38.45
CA SER A 48 25.24 38.90 38.79
C SER A 48 26.57 39.05 39.53
N SER A 49 26.85 38.17 40.48
CA SER A 49 28.13 38.18 41.20
C SER A 49 29.30 37.77 40.31
N LEU A 50 29.09 36.83 39.38
CA LEU A 50 30.10 36.47 38.39
C LEU A 50 30.43 37.64 37.46
N LEU A 51 29.43 38.40 37.01
CA LEU A 51 29.64 39.59 36.19
C LEU A 51 30.40 40.68 36.94
N GLU A 52 30.06 40.92 38.21
CA GLU A 52 30.78 41.87 39.07
C GLU A 52 32.24 41.45 39.26
N LEU A 53 32.49 40.15 39.49
CA LEU A 53 33.84 39.59 39.53
C LEU A 53 34.60 39.82 38.22
N ALA A 54 33.97 39.57 37.07
CA ALA A 54 34.58 39.81 35.76
C ALA A 54 35.01 41.27 35.57
N HIS A 55 34.17 42.24 35.98
CA HIS A 55 34.52 43.66 35.96
C HIS A 55 35.71 44.00 36.87
N ILE A 56 35.77 43.41 38.07
CA ILE A 56 36.90 43.58 39.00
C ILE A 56 38.19 43.06 38.37
N LEU A 57 38.14 41.87 37.76
CA LEU A 57 39.29 41.25 37.09
C LEU A 57 39.81 42.10 35.93
N LEU A 58 38.90 42.58 35.07
CA LEU A 58 39.24 43.44 33.92
C LEU A 58 39.85 44.78 34.34
N GLY A 59 39.50 45.31 35.51
CA GLY A 59 40.06 46.55 36.07
C GLY A 59 41.57 46.48 36.40
N LYS A 60 42.17 45.29 36.44
CA LYS A 60 43.61 45.12 36.69
C LYS A 60 44.42 45.45 35.42
N LYS A 61 45.23 46.51 35.47
CA LYS A 61 46.13 46.90 34.36
C LYS A 61 47.38 46.04 34.22
N THR A 62 47.87 45.44 35.32
CA THR A 62 49.07 44.59 35.34
C THR A 62 48.68 43.14 35.55
N ARG A 63 48.46 42.41 34.46
CA ARG A 63 47.94 41.03 34.43
C ARG A 63 49.03 39.97 34.23
N THR A 64 50.29 40.31 34.49
CA THR A 64 51.44 39.44 34.23
C THR A 64 51.65 38.44 35.38
N HIS A 65 52.03 37.20 35.03
CA HIS A 65 52.45 36.16 35.98
C HIS A 65 53.65 36.56 36.87
N LEU A 66 54.37 37.62 36.52
CA LEU A 66 55.55 38.09 37.24
C LEU A 66 55.24 38.71 38.61
N LYS A 67 53.97 39.08 38.86
CA LYS A 67 53.52 39.61 40.15
C LYS A 67 52.48 38.69 40.77
N GLU A 68 52.55 38.47 42.08
CA GLU A 68 51.62 37.60 42.82
C GLU A 68 50.15 38.06 42.67
N SER A 69 49.89 39.37 42.64
CA SER A 69 48.56 39.90 42.36
C SER A 69 48.08 39.60 40.94
N GLY A 70 49.00 39.53 39.97
CA GLY A 70 48.72 39.09 38.60
C GLY A 70 48.35 37.62 38.55
N LYS A 71 49.15 36.74 39.19
CA LYS A 71 48.87 35.30 39.30
C LYS A 71 47.51 35.00 39.94
N ALA A 72 47.16 35.73 41.00
CA ALA A 72 45.89 35.59 41.70
C ALA A 72 44.70 35.93 40.78
N PHE A 73 44.76 37.09 40.12
CA PHE A 73 43.71 37.55 39.22
C PHE A 73 43.58 36.65 37.99
N GLU A 74 44.69 36.21 37.44
CA GLU A 74 44.72 35.31 36.30
C GLU A 74 44.13 33.95 36.62
N LYS A 75 44.39 33.41 37.81
CA LYS A 75 43.78 32.16 38.25
C LYS A 75 42.25 32.26 38.29
N LEU A 76 41.70 33.38 38.73
CA LEU A 76 40.25 33.62 38.71
C LEU A 76 39.74 33.89 37.29
N ALA A 77 40.48 34.65 36.47
CA ALA A 77 40.13 34.90 35.09
C ALA A 77 40.09 33.60 34.26
N ASN A 78 41.01 32.67 34.48
CA ASN A 78 41.05 31.36 33.82
C ASN A 78 39.83 30.49 34.16
N MET A 79 39.18 30.70 35.31
CA MET A 79 37.92 30.03 35.63
C MET A 79 36.70 30.68 34.95
N LEU A 80 36.90 31.81 34.28
CA LEU A 80 35.90 32.51 33.46
C LEU A 80 36.36 32.59 31.99
N GLY A 81 37.13 31.61 31.51
CA GLY A 81 37.58 31.55 30.12
C GLY A 81 38.87 32.30 29.78
N GLY A 82 39.49 32.96 30.76
CA GLY A 82 40.75 33.71 30.63
C GLY A 82 40.58 35.19 30.31
N PHE A 83 41.63 35.98 30.54
CA PHE A 83 41.59 37.44 30.31
C PHE A 83 41.26 37.82 28.87
N GLU A 84 41.77 37.07 27.90
CA GLU A 84 41.54 37.33 26.48
C GLU A 84 40.06 37.20 26.12
N ALA A 85 39.37 36.18 26.64
CA ALA A 85 37.93 36.00 26.45
C ALA A 85 37.13 37.16 27.06
N LEU A 86 37.47 37.55 28.30
CA LEU A 86 36.82 38.66 28.99
C LEU A 86 37.06 40.01 28.30
N ASP A 87 38.27 40.25 27.79
CA ASP A 87 38.58 41.47 27.03
C ASP A 87 37.77 41.52 25.72
N ILE A 88 37.68 40.40 24.98
CA ILE A 88 36.89 40.30 23.75
C ILE A 88 35.42 40.66 24.01
N LEU A 89 34.80 40.05 25.03
CA LEU A 89 33.41 40.34 25.40
C LEU A 89 33.23 41.79 25.85
N ASN A 90 34.14 42.32 26.67
CA ASN A 90 34.06 43.69 27.17
C ASN A 90 34.23 44.72 26.04
N SER A 91 35.19 44.53 25.14
CA SER A 91 35.40 45.39 23.97
C SER A 91 34.20 45.38 23.02
N ALA A 92 33.48 44.26 22.92
CA ALA A 92 32.27 44.14 22.13
C ALA A 92 30.99 44.61 22.86
N LYS A 93 31.09 45.06 24.12
CA LYS A 93 29.95 45.36 25.01
C LYS A 93 29.00 44.18 25.23
N GLN A 94 29.54 42.97 25.23
CA GLN A 94 28.84 41.69 25.43
C GLN A 94 29.22 40.99 26.74
N LEU A 95 29.78 41.74 27.70
CA LEU A 95 30.02 41.23 29.05
C LEU A 95 28.69 41.21 29.82
N THR A 96 27.85 40.22 29.54
CA THR A 96 26.52 40.03 30.14
C THR A 96 26.55 38.94 31.21
N LYS A 97 25.47 38.81 31.99
CA LYS A 97 25.36 37.79 33.03
C LYS A 97 25.38 36.39 32.42
N GLU A 98 24.64 36.22 31.33
CA GLU A 98 24.46 34.99 30.59
C GLU A 98 25.79 34.52 29.96
N ASN A 99 26.53 35.44 29.36
CA ASN A 99 27.82 35.12 28.73
C ASN A 99 28.88 34.69 29.74
N ILE A 100 28.92 35.38 30.89
CA ILE A 100 29.88 35.03 31.95
C ILE A 100 29.51 33.70 32.62
N GLU A 101 28.23 33.44 32.84
CA GLU A 101 27.76 32.15 33.36
C GLU A 101 28.13 31.01 32.41
N PHE A 102 27.93 31.18 31.10
CA PHE A 102 28.31 30.17 30.10
C PHE A 102 29.84 29.94 30.06
N LEU A 103 30.66 31.00 30.14
CA LEU A 103 32.12 30.86 30.20
C LEU A 103 32.60 30.17 31.48
N GLU A 104 31.90 30.33 32.61
CA GLU A 104 32.25 29.65 33.86
C GLU A 104 32.01 28.15 33.79
N GLN A 105 31.03 27.72 32.99
CA GLN A 105 30.78 26.30 32.72
C GLN A 105 31.81 25.69 31.75
N HIS A 106 32.41 26.51 30.88
CA HIS A 106 33.38 26.11 29.85
C HIS A 106 34.71 26.89 29.93
N PRO A 107 35.44 26.82 31.06
CA PRO A 107 36.59 27.68 31.33
C PRO A 107 37.79 27.39 30.42
N THR A 108 37.94 26.17 29.90
CA THR A 108 39.05 25.77 29.04
C THR A 108 38.88 26.23 27.60
N GLU A 109 37.65 26.45 27.16
CA GLU A 109 37.29 26.81 25.78
C GLU A 109 37.09 28.33 25.59
N GLY A 110 37.15 29.11 26.67
CA GLY A 110 36.70 30.51 26.67
C GLY A 110 37.32 31.41 25.60
N LYS A 111 38.61 31.23 25.29
CA LYS A 111 39.29 31.97 24.21
C LYS A 111 38.66 31.72 22.84
N ALA A 112 38.22 30.50 22.56
CA ALA A 112 37.57 30.14 21.30
C ALA A 112 36.07 30.51 21.30
N LEU A 113 35.42 30.48 22.47
CA LEU A 113 34.00 30.82 22.63
C LEU A 113 33.70 32.32 22.51
N ALA A 114 34.52 33.18 23.14
CA ALA A 114 34.22 34.61 23.23
C ALA A 114 33.98 35.28 21.86
N PRO A 115 34.80 35.06 20.81
CA PRO A 115 34.51 35.58 19.47
C PRO A 115 33.18 35.09 18.88
N LEU A 116 32.79 33.85 19.16
CA LEU A 116 31.56 33.23 18.66
C LEU A 116 30.34 33.80 19.36
N MET A 117 30.41 34.01 20.68
CA MET A 117 29.37 34.67 21.48
C MET A 117 29.14 36.12 21.02
N VAL A 118 30.22 36.87 20.74
CA VAL A 118 30.12 38.21 20.14
C VAL A 118 29.47 38.18 18.74
N SER A 119 29.68 37.13 17.98
CA SER A 119 29.09 36.98 16.65
C SER A 119 27.59 36.66 16.73
N LEU A 120 27.20 35.81 17.68
CA LEU A 120 25.79 35.53 18.01
C LEU A 120 25.05 36.80 18.39
N SER A 121 25.60 37.57 19.33
CA SER A 121 24.94 38.73 19.92
C SER A 121 24.61 39.85 18.93
N LYS A 122 25.32 39.90 17.80
CA LYS A 122 25.14 40.94 16.78
C LYS A 122 24.03 40.61 15.79
N ASN A 123 23.78 39.33 15.52
CA ASN A 123 23.03 38.89 14.35
C ASN A 123 22.03 37.73 14.61
N THR A 124 21.73 37.42 15.88
CA THR A 124 20.76 36.35 16.21
C THR A 124 19.33 36.87 16.28
N ARG A 125 18.37 36.08 15.75
CA ARG A 125 16.93 36.29 15.96
C ARG A 125 16.37 35.52 17.16
N VAL A 126 17.20 34.67 17.78
CA VAL A 126 16.83 33.79 18.91
C VAL A 126 17.59 34.23 20.17
N PRO A 127 16.97 34.23 21.37
CA PRO A 127 17.67 34.55 22.62
C PRO A 127 18.90 33.66 22.85
N GLU A 128 20.03 34.27 23.21
CA GLU A 128 21.31 33.58 23.46
C GLU A 128 21.19 32.47 24.50
N THR A 129 20.36 32.67 25.52
CA THR A 129 20.09 31.68 26.58
C THR A 129 19.57 30.35 26.03
N LYS A 130 18.75 30.37 24.97
CA LYS A 130 18.27 29.15 24.33
C LYS A 130 19.38 28.45 23.54
N ILE A 131 20.29 29.22 22.96
CA ILE A 131 21.44 28.69 22.21
C ILE A 131 22.45 28.06 23.18
N PHE A 132 22.71 28.69 24.32
CA PHE A 132 23.55 28.12 25.38
C PHE A 132 22.93 26.84 25.95
N ALA A 133 21.62 26.85 26.22
CA ALA A 133 20.90 25.64 26.65
C ALA A 133 20.95 24.51 25.61
N ALA A 134 20.99 24.84 24.30
CA ALA A 134 21.18 23.85 23.25
C ALA A 134 22.58 23.19 23.29
N MET A 135 23.57 23.82 23.94
CA MET A 135 24.97 23.41 23.96
C MET A 135 25.43 22.70 25.23
N GLU A 136 24.65 22.75 26.32
CA GLU A 136 25.06 22.32 27.68
C GLU A 136 25.50 20.84 27.82
N LYS A 137 25.31 20.00 26.80
CA LYS A 137 25.54 18.54 26.88
C LYS A 137 26.62 17.97 25.97
N ILE A 138 27.26 18.77 25.13
CA ILE A 138 28.36 18.30 24.27
C ILE A 138 29.65 18.26 25.09
N LYS A 139 30.20 17.05 25.30
CA LYS A 139 31.32 16.82 26.23
C LYS A 139 32.70 16.97 25.60
N ASN A 140 32.82 16.76 24.30
CA ASN A 140 34.10 16.81 23.60
C ASN A 140 34.45 18.26 23.22
N PRO A 141 35.57 18.84 23.71
CA PRO A 141 35.91 20.25 23.46
C PRO A 141 36.07 20.62 21.97
N GLN A 142 36.62 19.73 21.14
CA GLN A 142 36.84 20.01 19.71
C GLN A 142 35.53 20.00 18.93
N GLU A 143 34.64 19.05 19.24
CA GLU A 143 33.31 18.95 18.66
C GLU A 143 32.42 20.08 19.19
N PHE A 144 32.49 20.40 20.48
CA PHE A 144 31.76 21.51 21.10
C PHE A 144 32.00 22.84 20.40
N ILE A 145 33.27 23.20 20.14
CA ILE A 145 33.59 24.43 19.39
C ILE A 145 33.10 24.36 17.93
N THR A 146 33.19 23.19 17.31
CA THR A 146 32.76 23.00 15.92
C THR A 146 31.24 23.13 15.78
N VAL A 147 30.49 22.46 16.66
CA VAL A 147 29.02 22.55 16.73
C VAL A 147 28.58 23.96 17.09
N PHE A 148 29.28 24.64 18.00
CA PHE A 148 28.96 26.02 18.35
C PHE A 148 29.12 26.96 17.15
N LYS A 149 30.18 26.79 16.35
CA LYS A 149 30.36 27.54 15.09
C LYS A 149 29.22 27.29 14.10
N GLU A 150 28.84 26.03 13.88
CA GLU A 150 27.73 25.67 13.01
C GLU A 150 26.42 26.30 13.50
N LEU A 151 26.18 26.29 14.81
CA LEU A 151 25.01 26.92 15.42
C LEU A 151 25.01 28.44 15.31
N VAL A 152 26.17 29.10 15.42
CA VAL A 152 26.29 30.53 15.15
C VAL A 152 25.87 30.84 13.72
N SER A 153 26.32 30.04 12.75
CA SER A 153 25.91 30.19 11.35
C SER A 153 24.41 29.94 11.15
N ILE A 154 23.85 28.91 11.78
CA ILE A 154 22.41 28.59 11.72
C ILE A 154 21.56 29.68 12.37
N ALA A 155 21.98 30.24 13.51
CA ALA A 155 21.26 31.27 14.25
C ALA A 155 21.06 32.56 13.45
N GLN A 156 21.82 32.74 12.37
CA GLN A 156 21.75 33.86 11.44
C GLN A 156 20.80 33.59 10.25
N THR A 157 20.27 32.37 10.11
CA THR A 157 19.33 31.98 9.04
C THR A 157 17.87 32.22 9.43
N ASP A 158 16.97 32.22 8.45
CA ASP A 158 15.52 32.33 8.69
C ASP A 158 14.94 31.10 9.44
N HIS A 159 15.64 29.97 9.44
CA HIS A 159 15.21 28.73 10.09
C HIS A 159 15.79 28.51 11.49
N ALA A 160 16.51 29.49 12.05
CA ALA A 160 17.19 29.41 13.35
C ALA A 160 16.31 28.86 14.48
N GLN A 161 15.05 29.30 14.56
CA GLN A 161 14.14 28.89 15.64
C GLN A 161 13.84 27.39 15.63
N TYR A 162 13.74 26.77 14.46
CA TYR A 162 13.42 25.34 14.32
C TYR A 162 14.59 24.45 14.78
N PHE A 163 15.82 24.85 14.43
CA PHE A 163 17.03 24.19 14.92
C PHE A 163 17.13 24.24 16.44
N ILE A 164 16.97 25.43 17.03
CA ILE A 164 17.09 25.60 18.47
C ILE A 164 16.00 24.83 19.22
N ASN A 165 14.77 24.82 18.70
CA ASN A 165 13.68 24.03 19.29
C ASN A 165 13.97 22.53 19.25
N ALA A 166 14.39 22.00 18.09
CA ALA A 166 14.75 20.59 17.94
C ALA A 166 15.87 20.20 18.92
N LEU A 167 16.95 20.98 19.00
CA LEU A 167 18.06 20.70 19.92
C LEU A 167 17.66 20.79 21.39
N THR A 168 16.79 21.74 21.75
CA THR A 168 16.28 21.87 23.12
C THR A 168 15.47 20.63 23.53
N LEU A 169 14.62 20.14 22.63
CA LEU A 169 13.86 18.91 22.84
C LEU A 169 14.82 17.71 22.98
N LEU A 170 15.78 17.57 22.07
CA LEU A 170 16.78 16.49 22.14
C LEU A 170 17.61 16.54 23.43
N ASN A 171 17.96 17.73 23.92
CA ASN A 171 18.63 17.92 25.21
C ASN A 171 17.79 17.42 26.38
N THR A 172 16.49 17.71 26.36
CA THR A 172 15.55 17.25 27.40
C THR A 172 15.52 15.72 27.48
N HIS A 173 15.70 15.04 26.34
CA HIS A 173 15.71 13.58 26.23
C HIS A 173 17.12 12.95 26.25
N ASN A 174 18.18 13.72 26.51
CA ASN A 174 19.58 13.26 26.47
C ASN A 174 20.03 12.67 25.12
N LEU A 175 19.45 13.14 24.02
CA LEU A 175 19.76 12.69 22.65
C LEU A 175 20.63 13.66 21.85
N ASN A 176 20.96 14.82 22.42
CA ASN A 176 21.92 15.75 21.82
C ASN A 176 23.34 15.18 21.94
N THR A 177 23.64 14.25 21.05
CA THR A 177 24.85 13.45 21.00
C THR A 177 25.54 13.65 19.65
N ASP A 178 26.82 13.32 19.59
CA ASP A 178 27.65 13.46 18.39
C ASP A 178 27.13 12.58 17.22
N GLU A 179 26.29 11.58 17.50
CA GLU A 179 25.63 10.74 16.50
C GLU A 179 24.42 11.42 15.84
N VAL A 180 23.71 12.28 16.57
CA VAL A 180 22.44 12.90 16.15
C VAL A 180 22.66 14.25 15.47
N LEU A 181 23.62 15.03 15.98
CA LEU A 181 23.89 16.38 15.46
C LEU A 181 24.21 16.42 13.95
N PRO A 182 25.00 15.49 13.38
CA PRO A 182 25.24 15.44 11.94
C PRO A 182 23.98 15.17 11.10
N LEU A 183 22.98 14.51 11.68
CA LEU A 183 21.73 14.14 11.00
C LEU A 183 20.79 15.35 10.82
N LEU A 184 21.00 16.42 11.58
CA LEU A 184 20.15 17.62 11.58
C LEU A 184 20.63 18.73 10.63
N LYS A 185 21.72 18.51 9.87
CA LYS A 185 22.45 19.57 9.13
C LYS A 185 21.71 20.19 7.93
N ASP A 186 20.63 19.58 7.46
CA ASP A 186 19.86 20.08 6.31
C ASP A 186 18.79 21.09 6.76
N ALA A 187 18.97 22.35 6.37
CA ALA A 187 18.15 23.48 6.80
C ALA A 187 16.69 23.42 6.31
N GLU A 188 16.38 22.73 5.21
CA GLU A 188 15.00 22.52 4.79
C GLU A 188 14.37 21.35 5.56
N HIS A 189 15.17 20.33 5.87
CA HIS A 189 14.72 19.13 6.56
C HIS A 189 14.48 19.33 8.06
N ILE A 190 15.14 20.31 8.67
CA ILE A 190 14.97 20.62 10.11
C ILE A 190 13.54 21.04 10.46
N LEU A 191 12.83 21.69 9.53
CA LEU A 191 11.43 22.10 9.72
C LEU A 191 10.57 20.88 10.03
N PHE A 192 10.71 19.85 9.20
CA PHE A 192 10.03 18.58 9.34
C PHE A 192 10.45 17.84 10.62
N VAL A 193 11.76 17.72 10.89
CA VAL A 193 12.24 17.03 12.10
C VAL A 193 11.73 17.73 13.36
N ASN A 194 11.77 19.06 13.40
CA ASN A 194 11.26 19.83 14.52
C ASN A 194 9.75 19.63 14.70
N GLN A 195 8.96 19.65 13.62
CA GLN A 195 7.53 19.38 13.68
C GLN A 195 7.23 17.99 14.25
N VAL A 196 7.89 16.95 13.75
CA VAL A 196 7.73 15.58 14.26
C VAL A 196 8.11 15.49 15.74
N LEU A 197 9.22 16.09 16.15
CA LEU A 197 9.66 16.06 17.55
C LEU A 197 8.67 16.77 18.49
N ILE A 198 8.11 17.91 18.06
CA ILE A 198 7.07 18.60 18.83
C ILE A 198 5.84 17.69 18.97
N THR A 199 5.35 17.11 17.88
CA THR A 199 4.20 16.19 17.91
C THR A 199 4.45 14.98 18.80
N LEU A 200 5.62 14.36 18.72
CA LEU A 200 5.97 13.23 19.58
C LEU A 200 6.05 13.66 21.06
N ALA A 201 6.58 14.84 21.35
CA ALA A 201 6.63 15.37 22.72
C ALA A 201 5.22 15.63 23.27
N GLU A 202 4.29 16.09 22.44
CA GLU A 202 2.89 16.33 22.84
C GLU A 202 2.11 15.03 23.05
N ILE A 203 2.33 14.02 22.20
CA ILE A 203 1.62 12.74 22.26
C ILE A 203 2.20 11.84 23.35
N ASN A 204 3.50 11.54 23.25
CA ASN A 204 4.21 10.66 24.18
C ASN A 204 5.73 10.92 24.14
N PRO A 205 6.27 11.70 25.10
CA PRO A 205 7.69 12.03 25.16
C PRO A 205 8.62 10.81 25.24
N SER A 206 8.13 9.64 25.67
CA SER A 206 8.94 8.42 25.72
C SER A 206 9.30 7.86 24.34
N LEU A 207 8.63 8.30 23.28
CA LEU A 207 8.92 7.92 21.89
C LEU A 207 10.09 8.71 21.30
N ILE A 208 10.55 9.77 21.97
CA ILE A 208 11.74 10.52 21.56
C ILE A 208 12.97 9.71 22.00
N THR A 209 13.35 8.76 21.15
CA THR A 209 14.48 7.83 21.34
C THR A 209 15.45 7.94 20.18
N LEU A 210 16.70 7.51 20.39
CA LEU A 210 17.73 7.51 19.33
C LEU A 210 17.29 6.70 18.09
N PRO A 211 16.78 5.46 18.20
CA PRO A 211 16.34 4.69 17.04
C PRO A 211 15.23 5.37 16.24
N ASN A 212 14.22 5.93 16.93
CA ASN A 212 13.10 6.61 16.28
C ASN A 212 13.59 7.86 15.55
N LEU A 213 14.47 8.64 16.17
CA LEU A 213 15.05 9.84 15.56
C LEU A 213 15.84 9.52 14.29
N VAL A 214 16.67 8.46 14.34
CA VAL A 214 17.43 8.00 13.17
C VAL A 214 16.50 7.60 12.01
N ASN A 215 15.35 6.99 12.29
CA ASN A 215 14.38 6.65 11.24
C ASN A 215 13.60 7.88 10.76
N ILE A 216 13.15 8.76 11.66
CA ILE A 216 12.48 10.02 11.29
C ILE A 216 13.33 10.84 10.34
N VAL A 217 14.64 10.95 10.59
CA VAL A 217 15.54 11.69 9.69
C VAL A 217 15.68 11.02 8.30
N LYS A 218 15.36 9.74 8.15
CA LYS A 218 15.36 9.10 6.82
C LYS A 218 14.09 9.40 6.02
N ILE A 219 12.97 9.68 6.68
CA ILE A 219 11.64 9.74 6.06
C ILE A 219 11.48 10.87 5.04
N LYS A 220 12.18 12.01 5.19
CA LYS A 220 12.18 13.15 4.23
C LYS A 220 10.81 13.52 3.61
N SER A 221 9.70 13.30 4.31
CA SER A 221 8.32 13.46 3.80
C SER A 221 7.47 14.19 4.84
N LEU A 222 7.00 15.38 4.48
CA LEU A 222 6.13 16.22 5.34
C LEU A 222 4.80 15.54 5.66
N GLU A 223 4.34 14.63 4.80
CA GLU A 223 3.12 13.86 4.95
C GLU A 223 3.18 12.91 6.16
N PHE A 224 4.37 12.47 6.55
CA PHE A 224 4.57 11.65 7.75
C PHE A 224 4.21 12.39 9.05
N HIS A 225 4.48 13.70 9.15
CA HIS A 225 4.15 14.47 10.35
C HIS A 225 2.62 14.54 10.57
N LYS A 226 1.84 14.77 9.52
CA LYS A 226 0.36 14.77 9.58
C LYS A 226 -0.20 13.44 10.04
N LEU A 227 0.44 12.35 9.64
CA LEU A 227 0.05 11.02 10.07
C LEU A 227 0.21 10.84 11.59
N LEU A 228 1.33 11.31 12.15
CA LEU A 228 1.58 11.22 13.60
C LEU A 228 0.58 12.04 14.42
N GLU A 229 0.24 13.25 13.97
CA GLU A 229 -0.76 14.09 14.65
C GLU A 229 -2.12 13.40 14.78
N ASN A 230 -2.50 12.62 13.77
CA ASN A 230 -3.82 11.99 13.74
C ASN A 230 -3.93 10.72 14.59
N LEU A 231 -2.82 10.01 14.82
CA LEU A 231 -2.84 8.59 15.21
C LEU A 231 -2.40 8.25 16.64
N CYS A 232 -1.99 9.22 17.47
CA CYS A 232 -1.49 8.96 18.83
C CYS A 232 -0.58 7.71 18.91
N PRO A 233 0.51 7.66 18.12
CA PRO A 233 1.31 6.46 17.95
C PRO A 233 1.92 5.96 19.27
N ASP A 234 2.11 4.66 19.39
CA ASP A 234 2.99 4.04 20.38
C ASP A 234 4.28 3.51 19.73
N GLN A 235 5.18 2.90 20.50
CA GLN A 235 6.43 2.38 19.96
C GLN A 235 6.19 1.26 18.93
N LYS A 236 5.18 0.42 19.14
CA LYS A 236 4.86 -0.70 18.25
C LYS A 236 4.36 -0.20 16.89
N PHE A 237 3.55 0.86 16.89
CA PHE A 237 3.11 1.56 15.69
C PHE A 237 4.31 2.09 14.90
N LEU A 238 5.20 2.81 15.58
CA LEU A 238 6.40 3.39 14.96
C LEU A 238 7.31 2.30 14.39
N ASP A 239 7.52 1.19 15.11
CA ASP A 239 8.33 0.07 14.65
C ASP A 239 7.80 -0.53 13.34
N ILE A 240 6.48 -0.77 13.26
CA ILE A 240 5.83 -1.29 12.04
C ILE A 240 5.98 -0.28 10.89
N LEU A 241 5.76 1.00 11.17
CA LEU A 241 5.81 2.03 10.15
C LEU A 241 7.23 2.27 9.61
N PHE A 242 8.25 2.32 10.48
CA PHE A 242 9.64 2.47 10.06
C PHE A 242 10.14 1.28 9.25
N GLN A 243 9.60 0.07 9.48
CA GLN A 243 9.89 -1.09 8.62
C GLN A 243 9.27 -0.94 7.21
N ALA A 244 8.13 -0.25 7.10
CA ALA A 244 7.41 -0.05 5.84
C ALA A 244 7.85 1.17 5.03
N GLU A 245 8.56 2.11 5.66
CA GLU A 245 8.95 3.44 5.16
C GLU A 245 9.47 3.47 3.72
N LYS A 246 10.22 2.44 3.29
CA LYS A 246 10.81 2.39 1.94
C LYS A 246 9.79 2.24 0.80
N LYS A 247 8.49 2.09 1.07
CA LYS A 247 7.50 1.66 0.08
C LYS A 247 6.36 2.65 -0.22
N LEU A 248 6.13 3.68 0.59
CA LEU A 248 4.94 4.54 0.44
C LEU A 248 5.24 5.82 -0.35
N SER A 249 4.48 6.04 -1.43
CA SER A 249 4.47 7.29 -2.19
C SER A 249 3.66 8.38 -1.47
N LYS A 250 3.84 9.65 -1.87
CA LYS A 250 3.06 10.79 -1.31
C LYS A 250 1.54 10.59 -1.42
N GLU A 251 1.08 10.05 -2.54
CA GLU A 251 -0.35 9.76 -2.75
C GLU A 251 -0.85 8.67 -1.81
N GLN A 252 -0.03 7.65 -1.55
CA GLN A 252 -0.38 6.58 -0.61
C GLN A 252 -0.45 7.11 0.83
N TYR A 253 0.41 8.06 1.22
CA TYR A 253 0.32 8.70 2.54
C TYR A 253 -1.01 9.46 2.73
N PHE A 254 -1.49 10.18 1.72
CA PHE A 254 -2.77 10.88 1.79
C PHE A 254 -3.94 9.92 2.02
N TRP A 255 -3.99 8.81 1.27
CA TRP A 255 -5.05 7.81 1.43
C TRP A 255 -4.93 7.02 2.73
N PHE A 256 -3.69 6.78 3.19
CA PHE A 256 -3.46 6.16 4.49
C PHE A 256 -3.92 7.06 5.64
N GLU A 257 -3.66 8.38 5.59
CA GLU A 257 -4.22 9.36 6.53
C GLU A 257 -5.76 9.31 6.53
N SER A 258 -6.37 9.26 5.34
CA SER A 258 -7.82 9.13 5.18
C SER A 258 -8.37 7.86 5.83
N LEU A 259 -7.71 6.71 5.60
CA LEU A 259 -8.05 5.43 6.23
C LEU A 259 -7.96 5.50 7.76
N CYS A 260 -6.88 6.09 8.29
CA CYS A 260 -6.68 6.28 9.71
C CYS A 260 -7.78 7.14 10.33
N ASN A 261 -8.19 8.21 9.64
CA ASN A 261 -9.30 9.06 10.05
C ASN A 261 -10.64 8.31 10.06
N ASN A 262 -10.86 7.38 9.13
CA ASN A 262 -12.04 6.51 9.15
C ASN A 262 -12.08 5.65 10.41
N PHE A 263 -10.97 4.98 10.77
CA PHE A 263 -10.87 4.17 11.99
C PHE A 263 -11.13 5.01 13.25
N LYS A 264 -10.50 6.18 13.34
CA LYS A 264 -10.70 7.11 14.46
C LYS A 264 -12.15 7.56 14.60
N LYS A 265 -12.82 7.93 13.49
CA LYS A 265 -14.24 8.33 13.49
C LYS A 265 -15.15 7.19 13.93
N ALA A 266 -14.82 5.96 13.57
CA ALA A 266 -15.62 4.79 13.86
C ALA A 266 -15.31 4.16 15.24
N GLY A 267 -14.24 4.60 15.90
CA GLY A 267 -13.76 3.99 17.15
C GLY A 267 -13.20 2.59 16.96
N TRP A 268 -12.70 2.26 15.77
CA TRP A 268 -12.14 0.94 15.44
C TRP A 268 -10.65 0.87 15.78
N ASP A 269 -10.19 -0.30 16.21
CA ASP A 269 -8.77 -0.54 16.44
C ASP A 269 -8.04 -0.82 15.12
N LEU A 270 -7.08 0.06 14.78
CA LEU A 270 -6.27 -0.03 13.57
C LEU A 270 -5.10 -1.02 13.76
N TYR A 271 -4.62 -1.22 14.99
CA TYR A 271 -3.38 -1.96 15.26
C TYR A 271 -3.32 -3.37 14.66
N PRO A 272 -4.40 -4.18 14.69
CA PRO A 272 -4.39 -5.53 14.11
C PRO A 272 -4.13 -5.55 12.60
N PHE A 273 -4.44 -4.45 11.91
CA PHE A 273 -4.41 -4.37 10.45
C PHE A 273 -3.16 -3.67 9.92
N LEU A 274 -2.44 -2.92 10.76
CA LEU A 274 -1.24 -2.17 10.37
C LEU A 274 -0.19 -3.01 9.63
N PRO A 275 0.15 -4.24 10.06
CA PRO A 275 1.13 -5.05 9.33
C PRO A 275 0.70 -5.35 7.90
N THR A 276 -0.60 -5.59 7.68
CA THR A 276 -1.15 -5.83 6.34
C THR A 276 -1.16 -4.53 5.54
N ILE A 277 -1.70 -3.45 6.13
CA ILE A 277 -1.82 -2.11 5.52
C ILE A 277 -0.46 -1.58 5.04
N LEU A 278 0.57 -1.74 5.87
CA LEU A 278 1.90 -1.20 5.64
C LEU A 278 2.86 -2.21 4.98
N GLY A 279 2.54 -3.51 5.00
CA GLY A 279 3.38 -4.58 4.49
C GLY A 279 3.14 -4.99 3.02
N GLY A 280 1.94 -4.73 2.48
CA GLY A 280 1.47 -5.25 1.18
C GLY A 280 1.37 -4.23 0.03
N GLU A 281 1.05 -4.73 -1.16
CA GLU A 281 0.59 -3.93 -2.31
C GLU A 281 -0.90 -3.62 -2.14
N ILE A 282 -1.22 -2.66 -1.28
CA ILE A 282 -2.60 -2.26 -1.02
C ILE A 282 -3.00 -1.08 -1.89
N ASP A 283 -4.19 -1.20 -2.48
CA ASP A 283 -4.92 -0.07 -3.04
C ASP A 283 -5.53 0.75 -1.90
N PHE A 284 -4.75 1.73 -1.42
CA PHE A 284 -5.17 2.62 -0.34
C PHE A 284 -6.41 3.44 -0.67
N PHE A 285 -6.62 3.78 -1.95
CA PHE A 285 -7.81 4.54 -2.37
C PHE A 285 -9.06 3.69 -2.18
N SER A 286 -9.06 2.48 -2.76
CA SER A 286 -10.20 1.55 -2.66
C SER A 286 -10.46 1.14 -1.21
N ALA A 287 -9.41 0.82 -0.43
CA ALA A 287 -9.56 0.46 0.98
C ALA A 287 -10.10 1.63 1.83
N SER A 288 -9.64 2.87 1.59
CA SER A 288 -10.16 4.05 2.29
C SER A 288 -11.64 4.31 1.94
N ALA A 289 -11.99 4.23 0.65
CA ALA A 289 -13.38 4.39 0.22
C ALA A 289 -14.29 3.29 0.79
N ALA A 290 -13.82 2.04 0.80
CA ALA A 290 -14.56 0.89 1.33
C ALA A 290 -14.80 1.03 2.82
N THR A 291 -13.78 1.40 3.61
CA THR A 291 -13.94 1.64 5.06
C THR A 291 -14.85 2.83 5.36
N ALA A 292 -14.75 3.94 4.62
CA ALA A 292 -15.66 5.07 4.76
C ALA A 292 -17.12 4.69 4.50
N LYS A 293 -17.35 3.78 3.54
CA LYS A 293 -18.68 3.25 3.25
C LYS A 293 -19.14 2.27 4.33
N LEU A 294 -18.27 1.39 4.80
CA LEU A 294 -18.57 0.42 5.87
C LEU A 294 -19.03 1.10 7.16
N ILE A 295 -18.45 2.26 7.52
CA ILE A 295 -18.89 3.08 8.67
C ILE A 295 -20.37 3.42 8.59
N LYS A 296 -20.87 3.74 7.38
CA LYS A 296 -22.27 4.13 7.16
C LYS A 296 -23.23 2.95 7.22
N LEU A 297 -22.75 1.73 6.98
CA LEU A 297 -23.55 0.51 6.99
C LEU A 297 -23.87 0.02 8.41
N ALA A 298 -23.22 0.55 9.45
CA ALA A 298 -23.49 0.20 10.85
C ALA A 298 -23.56 -1.32 11.09
N VAL A 299 -22.58 -2.06 10.55
CA VAL A 299 -22.50 -3.53 10.65
C VAL A 299 -22.31 -3.97 12.10
N LYS A 300 -22.90 -5.12 12.47
CA LYS A 300 -22.73 -5.71 13.80
C LYS A 300 -21.24 -5.95 14.12
N PRO A 301 -20.79 -5.75 15.37
CA PRO A 301 -19.38 -5.91 15.76
C PRO A 301 -18.79 -7.29 15.44
N GLU A 302 -19.61 -8.35 15.47
CA GLU A 302 -19.21 -9.73 15.20
C GLU A 302 -18.71 -9.97 13.76
N HIS A 303 -19.17 -9.18 12.78
CA HIS A 303 -18.73 -9.29 11.39
C HIS A 303 -17.64 -8.28 11.03
N LEU A 304 -17.51 -7.20 11.82
CA LEU A 304 -16.65 -6.07 11.48
C LEU A 304 -15.18 -6.47 11.30
N SER A 305 -14.62 -7.25 12.24
CA SER A 305 -13.20 -7.63 12.18
C SER A 305 -12.88 -8.44 10.92
N LEU A 306 -13.79 -9.34 10.52
CA LEU A 306 -13.63 -10.23 9.38
C LEU A 306 -13.78 -9.46 8.05
N MET A 307 -14.72 -8.51 7.98
CA MET A 307 -14.86 -7.59 6.86
C MET A 307 -13.64 -6.69 6.68
N LEU A 308 -13.10 -6.14 7.77
CA LEU A 308 -11.89 -5.31 7.72
C LEU A 308 -10.69 -6.14 7.24
N HIS A 309 -10.53 -7.37 7.72
CA HIS A 309 -9.51 -8.29 7.20
C HIS A 309 -9.66 -8.53 5.69
N THR A 310 -10.88 -8.77 5.22
CA THR A 310 -11.17 -8.99 3.80
C THR A 310 -10.84 -7.76 2.96
N ILE A 311 -11.23 -6.56 3.42
CA ILE A 311 -10.93 -5.28 2.74
C ILE A 311 -9.42 -5.08 2.55
N PHE A 312 -8.60 -5.42 3.54
CA PHE A 312 -7.15 -5.22 3.44
C PHE A 312 -6.42 -6.35 2.70
N ALA A 313 -6.92 -7.59 2.78
CA ALA A 313 -6.35 -8.72 2.04
C ALA A 313 -6.69 -8.65 0.54
N HIS A 314 -7.84 -8.09 0.19
CA HIS A 314 -8.37 -7.96 -1.17
C HIS A 314 -8.71 -6.50 -1.48
N SER A 315 -7.72 -5.62 -1.39
CA SER A 315 -7.93 -4.17 -1.46
C SER A 315 -8.48 -3.69 -2.80
N ASN A 316 -8.16 -4.39 -3.90
CA ASN A 316 -8.65 -4.03 -5.24
C ASN A 316 -10.17 -4.31 -5.37
N GLU A 317 -10.65 -5.35 -4.69
CA GLU A 317 -12.05 -5.78 -4.70
C GLU A 317 -12.86 -5.17 -3.53
N SER A 318 -12.20 -4.42 -2.63
CA SER A 318 -12.79 -3.92 -1.38
C SER A 318 -14.08 -3.11 -1.55
N MET A 319 -14.15 -2.27 -2.60
CA MET A 319 -15.36 -1.51 -2.90
C MET A 319 -16.50 -2.40 -3.39
N GLU A 320 -16.20 -3.37 -4.25
CA GLU A 320 -17.22 -4.32 -4.74
C GLU A 320 -17.74 -5.18 -3.59
N PHE A 321 -16.86 -5.63 -2.70
CA PHE A 321 -17.20 -6.34 -1.48
C PHE A 321 -18.15 -5.52 -0.59
N VAL A 322 -17.82 -4.27 -0.26
CA VAL A 322 -18.68 -3.44 0.60
C VAL A 322 -20.02 -3.09 -0.07
N ASN A 323 -20.05 -2.92 -1.40
CA ASN A 323 -21.29 -2.74 -2.15
C ASN A 323 -22.19 -3.99 -2.08
N ALA A 324 -21.59 -5.18 -2.13
CA ALA A 324 -22.29 -6.44 -1.97
C ALA A 324 -22.86 -6.61 -0.55
N VAL A 325 -22.08 -6.26 0.48
CA VAL A 325 -22.54 -6.21 1.88
C VAL A 325 -23.74 -5.28 2.03
N GLU A 326 -23.66 -4.06 1.51
CA GLU A 326 -24.78 -3.11 1.53
C GLU A 326 -26.05 -3.69 0.87
N SER A 327 -25.89 -4.40 -0.26
CA SER A 327 -27.01 -4.99 -0.99
C SER A 327 -27.68 -6.10 -0.19
N LEU A 328 -26.89 -6.95 0.48
CA LEU A 328 -27.41 -8.00 1.37
C LEU A 328 -28.12 -7.40 2.59
N GLN A 329 -27.55 -6.36 3.20
CA GLN A 329 -28.11 -5.71 4.38
C GLN A 329 -29.49 -5.09 4.09
N LYS A 330 -29.68 -4.47 2.91
CA LYS A 330 -30.97 -3.92 2.49
C LYS A 330 -32.09 -4.96 2.41
N GLU A 331 -31.73 -6.22 2.17
CA GLU A 331 -32.64 -7.36 2.09
C GLU A 331 -32.70 -8.15 3.41
N GLY A 332 -32.03 -7.68 4.46
CA GLY A 332 -32.01 -8.31 5.79
C GLY A 332 -31.22 -9.62 5.86
N LEU A 333 -30.22 -9.80 4.98
CA LEU A 333 -29.40 -11.01 4.86
C LEU A 333 -28.02 -10.88 5.53
N ASP A 334 -27.99 -10.26 6.72
CA ASP A 334 -26.75 -9.94 7.44
C ASP A 334 -25.92 -11.19 7.78
N GLU A 335 -26.61 -12.28 8.10
CA GLU A 335 -25.96 -13.56 8.44
C GLU A 335 -25.17 -14.15 7.27
N ASP A 336 -25.40 -13.71 6.03
CA ASP A 336 -24.74 -14.27 4.85
C ASP A 336 -23.49 -13.50 4.39
N PHE A 337 -23.09 -12.46 5.14
CA PHE A 337 -21.88 -11.68 4.85
C PHE A 337 -20.62 -12.55 4.75
N PHE A 338 -20.49 -13.58 5.60
CA PHE A 338 -19.32 -14.47 5.61
C PHE A 338 -19.12 -15.21 4.28
N LYS A 339 -20.16 -15.37 3.47
CA LYS A 339 -20.06 -16.02 2.16
C LYS A 339 -19.33 -15.16 1.15
N LEU A 340 -19.48 -13.84 1.26
CA LEU A 340 -18.81 -12.88 0.38
C LEU A 340 -17.29 -12.88 0.61
N GLU A 341 -16.87 -13.13 1.85
CA GLU A 341 -15.46 -13.13 2.25
C GLU A 341 -14.68 -14.31 1.67
N SER A 342 -15.36 -15.43 1.42
CA SER A 342 -14.73 -16.61 0.81
C SER A 342 -14.36 -16.43 -0.66
N ALA A 343 -14.96 -15.45 -1.34
CA ALA A 343 -14.68 -15.11 -2.73
C ALA A 343 -14.95 -13.62 -3.02
N PRO A 344 -14.10 -12.70 -2.52
CA PRO A 344 -14.33 -11.26 -2.61
C PRO A 344 -14.41 -10.76 -4.06
N GLU A 345 -13.65 -11.36 -4.97
CA GLU A 345 -13.66 -11.10 -6.42
C GLU A 345 -15.01 -11.39 -7.11
N PHE A 346 -15.88 -12.18 -6.47
CA PHE A 346 -17.22 -12.51 -6.96
C PHE A 346 -18.31 -12.09 -5.94
N ALA A 347 -18.00 -11.16 -5.04
CA ALA A 347 -18.91 -10.74 -3.97
C ALA A 347 -20.24 -10.21 -4.54
N ARG A 348 -20.19 -9.48 -5.65
CA ARG A 348 -21.40 -8.95 -6.32
C ARG A 348 -22.29 -10.08 -6.85
N GLU A 349 -21.71 -11.03 -7.57
CA GLU A 349 -22.42 -12.17 -8.15
C GLU A 349 -23.06 -13.03 -7.06
N LEU A 350 -22.34 -13.28 -5.97
CA LEU A 350 -22.84 -13.98 -4.78
C LEU A 350 -24.00 -13.22 -4.11
N ALA A 351 -23.86 -11.92 -3.88
CA ALA A 351 -24.90 -11.13 -3.26
C ALA A 351 -26.18 -11.13 -4.10
N TYR A 352 -26.08 -10.89 -5.41
CA TYR A 352 -27.24 -10.95 -6.30
C TYR A 352 -27.89 -12.32 -6.37
N ALA A 353 -27.10 -13.40 -6.32
CA ALA A 353 -27.61 -14.76 -6.25
C ALA A 353 -28.43 -15.00 -4.97
N LEU A 354 -27.90 -14.60 -3.81
CA LEU A 354 -28.58 -14.75 -2.52
C LEU A 354 -29.88 -13.93 -2.47
N ILE A 355 -29.85 -12.68 -2.94
CA ILE A 355 -31.03 -11.82 -3.02
C ILE A 355 -32.09 -12.43 -3.94
N ALA A 356 -31.70 -12.91 -5.12
CA ALA A 356 -32.63 -13.55 -6.05
C ALA A 356 -33.30 -14.79 -5.43
N LEU A 357 -32.54 -15.63 -4.70
CA LEU A 357 -33.09 -16.79 -3.99
C LEU A 357 -34.07 -16.36 -2.88
N GLN A 358 -33.75 -15.31 -2.13
CA GLN A 358 -34.61 -14.77 -1.07
C GLN A 358 -35.93 -14.24 -1.63
N GLN A 359 -35.87 -13.40 -2.66
CA GLN A 359 -37.04 -12.81 -3.32
C GLN A 359 -37.94 -13.89 -3.95
N ALA A 360 -37.34 -14.95 -4.49
CA ALA A 360 -38.06 -16.08 -5.06
C ALA A 360 -38.54 -17.12 -4.02
N LYS A 361 -38.35 -16.88 -2.71
CA LYS A 361 -38.65 -17.82 -1.62
C LYS A 361 -38.02 -19.21 -1.81
N CYS A 362 -36.84 -19.25 -2.44
CA CYS A 362 -36.05 -20.45 -2.69
C CYS A 362 -34.77 -20.47 -1.82
N TYR A 363 -34.80 -19.77 -0.68
CA TYR A 363 -33.64 -19.47 0.17
C TYR A 363 -33.26 -20.61 1.13
N GLU A 364 -33.16 -21.82 0.60
CA GLU A 364 -32.86 -23.02 1.40
C GLU A 364 -31.35 -23.23 1.59
N VAL A 365 -30.99 -23.98 2.64
CA VAL A 365 -29.58 -24.26 3.00
C VAL A 365 -28.80 -24.85 1.82
N THR A 366 -29.38 -25.80 1.09
CA THR A 366 -28.72 -26.45 -0.04
C THR A 366 -28.44 -25.48 -1.19
N ALA A 367 -29.41 -24.62 -1.55
CA ALA A 367 -29.25 -23.62 -2.60
C ALA A 367 -28.10 -22.65 -2.26
N LYS A 368 -28.05 -22.23 -0.99
CA LYS A 368 -27.01 -21.36 -0.46
C LYS A 368 -25.62 -21.99 -0.55
N ILE A 369 -25.48 -23.25 -0.17
CA ILE A 369 -24.20 -23.98 -0.28
C ILE A 369 -23.77 -24.06 -1.75
N TYR A 370 -24.70 -24.34 -2.65
CA TYR A 370 -24.38 -24.56 -4.07
C TYR A 370 -23.82 -23.31 -4.75
N ILE A 371 -24.42 -22.14 -4.50
CA ILE A 371 -23.93 -20.89 -5.07
C ILE A 371 -22.60 -20.46 -4.42
N SER A 372 -22.39 -20.74 -3.14
CA SER A 372 -21.13 -20.44 -2.44
C SER A 372 -19.96 -21.32 -2.89
N LEU A 373 -20.22 -22.56 -3.32
CA LEU A 373 -19.16 -23.44 -3.85
C LEU A 373 -18.67 -23.04 -5.25
N ASN A 374 -19.46 -22.26 -6.01
CA ASN A 374 -19.09 -21.79 -7.34
C ASN A 374 -19.42 -20.29 -7.53
N PRO A 375 -18.70 -19.39 -6.84
CA PRO A 375 -19.01 -17.96 -6.78
C PRO A 375 -19.13 -17.27 -8.14
N LYS A 376 -18.22 -17.58 -9.07
CA LYS A 376 -18.23 -17.08 -10.45
C LYS A 376 -19.56 -17.31 -11.19
N TYR A 377 -20.24 -18.42 -10.88
CA TYR A 377 -21.49 -18.83 -11.54
C TYR A 377 -22.71 -18.71 -10.62
N ALA A 378 -22.56 -18.06 -9.45
CA ALA A 378 -23.57 -18.01 -8.39
C ALA A 378 -24.93 -17.53 -8.91
N LEU A 379 -24.96 -16.47 -9.72
CA LEU A 379 -26.21 -15.92 -10.26
C LEU A 379 -26.92 -16.91 -11.19
N GLY A 380 -26.19 -17.57 -12.09
CA GLY A 380 -26.74 -18.58 -12.99
C GLY A 380 -27.27 -19.80 -12.23
N LEU A 381 -26.56 -20.23 -11.19
CA LEU A 381 -26.99 -21.31 -10.30
C LEU A 381 -28.25 -20.95 -9.51
N ALA A 382 -28.35 -19.72 -9.00
CA ALA A 382 -29.56 -19.22 -8.34
C ALA A 382 -30.75 -19.20 -9.30
N GLN A 383 -30.57 -18.68 -10.52
CA GLN A 383 -31.61 -18.67 -11.55
C GLN A 383 -32.08 -20.09 -11.90
N PHE A 384 -31.15 -21.03 -12.08
CA PHE A 384 -31.48 -22.43 -12.30
C PHE A 384 -32.33 -22.98 -11.14
N TRP A 385 -31.91 -22.75 -9.90
CA TRP A 385 -32.62 -23.24 -8.72
C TRP A 385 -34.06 -22.73 -8.65
N ILE A 386 -34.25 -21.43 -8.94
CA ILE A 386 -35.55 -20.77 -8.95
C ILE A 386 -36.46 -21.30 -10.05
N GLN A 387 -35.92 -21.53 -11.25
CA GLN A 387 -36.73 -22.04 -12.36
C GLN A 387 -37.05 -23.53 -12.15
N PHE A 388 -36.08 -24.32 -11.70
CA PHE A 388 -36.26 -25.73 -11.42
C PHE A 388 -37.29 -25.99 -10.32
N SER A 389 -37.28 -25.22 -9.22
CA SER A 389 -38.26 -25.35 -8.14
C SER A 389 -39.71 -25.13 -8.58
N LYS A 390 -39.92 -24.39 -9.68
CA LYS A 390 -41.24 -24.10 -10.26
C LYS A 390 -41.75 -25.15 -11.24
N THR A 391 -40.97 -26.19 -11.53
CA THR A 391 -41.34 -27.25 -12.51
C THR A 391 -42.00 -28.47 -11.87
N GLU A 392 -42.04 -28.55 -10.53
CA GLU A 392 -42.52 -29.73 -9.78
C GLU A 392 -41.81 -31.06 -10.14
N CYS A 393 -40.69 -31.02 -10.87
CA CYS A 393 -39.93 -32.20 -11.27
C CYS A 393 -39.34 -32.92 -10.03
N PRO A 394 -39.67 -34.21 -9.80
CA PRO A 394 -39.27 -34.92 -8.58
C PRO A 394 -37.81 -35.41 -8.61
N ILE A 395 -37.11 -35.29 -9.75
CA ILE A 395 -35.77 -35.85 -9.93
C ILE A 395 -34.72 -35.03 -9.14
N ALA A 396 -34.48 -35.44 -7.90
CA ALA A 396 -33.54 -34.77 -7.00
C ALA A 396 -32.08 -34.74 -7.50
N THR A 397 -31.69 -35.66 -8.39
CA THR A 397 -30.30 -35.78 -8.90
C THR A 397 -29.91 -34.69 -9.90
N LEU A 398 -30.87 -33.96 -10.48
CA LEU A 398 -30.61 -32.91 -11.47
C LEU A 398 -29.97 -31.65 -10.85
N ARG A 399 -30.31 -31.34 -9.58
CA ARG A 399 -29.70 -30.20 -8.87
C ARG A 399 -28.19 -30.41 -8.64
N PRO A 400 -27.72 -31.54 -8.08
CA PRO A 400 -26.29 -31.88 -8.01
C PRO A 400 -25.58 -31.88 -9.37
N LEU A 401 -26.27 -32.21 -10.47
CA LEU A 401 -25.67 -32.21 -11.81
C LEU A 401 -25.26 -30.80 -12.25
N MET A 402 -26.05 -29.78 -11.93
CA MET A 402 -25.68 -28.39 -12.20
C MET A 402 -24.52 -27.90 -11.34
N LEU A 403 -24.34 -28.46 -10.14
CA LEU A 403 -23.14 -28.18 -9.35
C LEU A 403 -21.85 -28.72 -10.00
N LYS A 404 -21.95 -29.83 -10.74
CA LYS A 404 -20.82 -30.41 -11.50
C LYS A 404 -20.51 -29.62 -12.77
N ASN A 405 -21.49 -28.91 -13.33
CA ASN A 405 -21.35 -28.11 -14.55
C ASN A 405 -21.97 -26.71 -14.37
N PRO A 406 -21.42 -25.89 -13.45
CA PRO A 406 -22.03 -24.62 -13.04
C PRO A 406 -22.10 -23.58 -14.18
N GLN A 407 -21.20 -23.67 -15.16
CA GLN A 407 -21.19 -22.83 -16.36
C GLN A 407 -22.46 -22.99 -17.23
N CYS A 408 -23.16 -24.13 -17.11
CA CYS A 408 -24.37 -24.39 -17.88
C CYS A 408 -25.64 -23.84 -17.22
N ALA A 409 -25.55 -23.39 -15.96
CA ALA A 409 -26.73 -23.14 -15.14
C ALA A 409 -27.61 -22.01 -15.66
N SER A 410 -27.03 -20.89 -16.11
CA SER A 410 -27.78 -19.75 -16.65
C SER A 410 -28.53 -20.11 -17.95
N TYR A 411 -27.87 -20.82 -18.87
CA TYR A 411 -28.47 -21.26 -20.13
C TYR A 411 -29.60 -22.26 -19.89
N THR A 412 -29.36 -23.23 -19.01
CA THR A 412 -30.35 -24.23 -18.58
C THR A 412 -31.57 -23.56 -17.94
N ALA A 413 -31.35 -22.59 -17.05
CA ALA A 413 -32.42 -21.83 -16.40
C ALA A 413 -33.31 -21.11 -17.43
N GLY A 414 -32.72 -20.46 -18.43
CA GLY A 414 -33.45 -19.75 -19.48
C GLY A 414 -34.33 -20.68 -20.32
N VAL A 415 -33.84 -21.87 -20.66
CA VAL A 415 -34.63 -22.87 -21.40
C VAL A 415 -35.76 -23.43 -20.54
N ILE A 416 -35.51 -23.75 -19.27
CA ILE A 416 -36.55 -24.20 -18.33
C ILE A 416 -37.64 -23.13 -18.18
N GLU A 417 -37.25 -21.86 -18.04
CA GLU A 417 -38.21 -20.76 -17.94
C GLU A 417 -39.09 -20.67 -19.19
N PHE A 418 -38.49 -20.80 -20.38
CA PHE A 418 -39.21 -20.81 -21.64
C PHE A 418 -40.21 -21.98 -21.71
N LEU A 419 -39.77 -23.21 -21.45
CA LEU A 419 -40.66 -24.38 -21.48
C LEU A 419 -41.81 -24.23 -20.48
N ARG A 420 -41.56 -23.64 -19.31
CA ARG A 420 -42.61 -23.40 -18.31
C ARG A 420 -43.65 -22.41 -18.81
N LYS A 421 -43.23 -21.29 -19.41
CA LYS A 421 -44.14 -20.28 -19.98
C LYS A 421 -45.03 -20.82 -21.11
N HIS A 422 -44.57 -21.86 -21.80
CA HIS A 422 -45.27 -22.46 -22.93
C HIS A 422 -45.85 -23.86 -22.62
N GLU A 423 -45.94 -24.26 -21.34
CA GLU A 423 -46.54 -25.53 -20.90
C GLU A 423 -45.85 -26.81 -21.45
N LEU A 424 -44.57 -26.74 -21.81
CA LEU A 424 -43.76 -27.85 -22.35
C LEU A 424 -42.76 -28.45 -21.34
N HIS A 425 -42.95 -28.18 -20.05
CA HIS A 425 -41.97 -28.44 -18.97
C HIS A 425 -42.13 -29.81 -18.28
N ASN A 426 -42.55 -30.85 -19.02
CA ASN A 426 -42.70 -32.19 -18.45
C ASN A 426 -41.35 -32.76 -17.96
N GLU A 427 -41.41 -33.79 -17.11
CA GLU A 427 -40.25 -34.39 -16.46
C GLU A 427 -39.16 -34.84 -17.46
N LYS A 428 -39.56 -35.45 -18.59
CA LYS A 428 -38.66 -35.90 -19.64
C LYS A 428 -37.88 -34.73 -20.24
N ASN A 429 -38.57 -33.64 -20.58
CA ASN A 429 -37.97 -32.47 -21.20
C ASN A 429 -36.98 -31.78 -20.26
N ILE A 430 -37.38 -31.58 -19.00
CA ILE A 430 -36.53 -30.95 -17.98
C ILE A 430 -35.29 -31.79 -17.68
N SER A 431 -35.46 -33.11 -17.55
CA SER A 431 -34.32 -34.03 -17.37
C SER A 431 -33.34 -33.96 -18.54
N THR A 432 -33.85 -33.99 -19.78
CA THR A 432 -33.01 -33.96 -20.98
C THR A 432 -32.19 -32.66 -21.07
N ILE A 433 -32.82 -31.51 -20.81
CA ILE A 433 -32.15 -30.21 -20.84
C ILE A 433 -31.08 -30.10 -19.76
N CYS A 434 -31.34 -30.60 -18.55
CA CYS A 434 -30.34 -30.60 -17.48
C CYS A 434 -29.11 -31.46 -17.83
N HIS A 435 -29.27 -32.52 -18.63
CA HIS A 435 -28.16 -33.36 -19.09
C HIS A 435 -27.44 -32.81 -20.33
N ALA A 436 -28.03 -31.82 -21.02
CA ALA A 436 -27.54 -31.30 -22.30
C ALA A 436 -26.25 -30.49 -22.21
N LYS A 437 -25.83 -30.08 -21.00
CA LYS A 437 -24.64 -29.24 -20.75
C LYS A 437 -24.59 -27.99 -21.64
N LEU A 438 -25.69 -27.24 -21.69
CA LEU A 438 -25.80 -26.06 -22.54
C LEU A 438 -24.71 -25.03 -22.23
N THR A 439 -23.99 -24.57 -23.27
CA THR A 439 -22.87 -23.62 -23.19
C THR A 439 -23.21 -22.25 -23.78
N ASN A 440 -24.35 -22.13 -24.46
CA ASN A 440 -24.75 -20.91 -25.17
C ASN A 440 -26.29 -20.82 -25.31
N HIS A 441 -26.78 -19.71 -25.89
CA HIS A 441 -28.21 -19.44 -26.06
C HIS A 441 -28.86 -20.05 -27.32
N ALA A 442 -28.16 -20.87 -28.11
CA ALA A 442 -28.68 -21.38 -29.37
C ALA A 442 -29.97 -22.19 -29.21
N LEU A 443 -30.07 -23.02 -28.17
CA LEU A 443 -31.30 -23.77 -27.89
C LEU A 443 -32.47 -22.85 -27.60
N LEU A 444 -32.29 -21.90 -26.67
CA LEU A 444 -33.33 -20.93 -26.33
C LEU A 444 -33.76 -20.12 -27.56
N ASN A 445 -32.79 -19.67 -28.37
CA ASN A 445 -33.06 -18.90 -29.58
C ASN A 445 -33.77 -19.74 -30.66
N LEU A 446 -33.41 -21.01 -30.80
CA LEU A 446 -34.10 -21.93 -31.70
C LEU A 446 -35.56 -22.14 -31.26
N LEU A 447 -35.79 -22.39 -29.97
CA LEU A 447 -37.14 -22.55 -29.42
C LEU A 447 -37.99 -21.29 -29.60
N ASN A 448 -37.41 -20.10 -29.38
CA ASN A 448 -38.08 -18.82 -29.65
C ASN A 448 -38.48 -18.70 -31.13
N LEU A 449 -37.57 -18.98 -32.08
CA LEU A 449 -37.88 -18.95 -33.51
C LEU A 449 -38.99 -19.94 -33.88
N MET A 450 -38.92 -21.15 -33.34
CA MET A 450 -39.95 -22.17 -33.57
C MET A 450 -41.32 -21.75 -33.01
N HIS A 451 -41.33 -21.04 -31.88
CA HIS A 451 -42.56 -20.51 -31.31
C HIS A 451 -43.13 -19.34 -32.13
N GLU A 452 -42.28 -18.40 -32.55
CA GLU A 452 -42.64 -17.25 -33.39
C GLU A 452 -43.29 -17.70 -34.71
N GLU A 453 -42.73 -18.74 -35.34
CA GLU A 453 -43.23 -19.31 -36.59
C GLU A 453 -44.34 -20.37 -36.38
N LYS A 454 -44.78 -20.58 -35.12
CA LYS A 454 -45.86 -21.51 -34.74
C LYS A 454 -45.60 -22.98 -35.14
N ILE A 455 -44.34 -23.39 -35.16
CA ILE A 455 -43.91 -24.76 -35.46
C ILE A 455 -43.49 -25.54 -34.21
N LEU A 456 -43.45 -24.87 -33.05
CA LEU A 456 -43.16 -25.51 -31.76
C LEU A 456 -44.37 -26.25 -31.20
N ASN A 457 -44.25 -27.57 -31.05
CA ASN A 457 -45.17 -28.46 -30.33
C ASN A 457 -44.35 -29.60 -29.68
N GLU A 458 -45.01 -30.51 -28.96
CA GLU A 458 -44.31 -31.61 -28.25
C GLU A 458 -43.49 -32.49 -29.21
N THR A 459 -44.02 -32.81 -30.39
CA THR A 459 -43.34 -33.64 -31.39
C THR A 459 -42.10 -32.94 -31.93
N SER A 460 -42.18 -31.67 -32.30
CA SER A 460 -41.03 -30.92 -32.81
C SER A 460 -40.00 -30.61 -31.72
N LEU A 461 -40.44 -30.47 -30.46
CA LEU A 461 -39.54 -30.38 -29.31
C LEU A 461 -38.77 -31.68 -29.08
N ASP A 462 -39.45 -32.83 -29.11
CA ASP A 462 -38.82 -34.15 -28.97
C ASP A 462 -37.72 -34.40 -30.02
N LEU A 463 -37.96 -33.96 -31.25
CA LEU A 463 -36.98 -34.01 -32.34
C LEU A 463 -35.75 -33.14 -32.07
N VAL A 464 -35.94 -31.92 -31.56
CA VAL A 464 -34.85 -31.01 -31.19
C VAL A 464 -34.06 -31.56 -30.01
N LEU A 465 -34.75 -32.04 -28.97
CA LEU A 465 -34.11 -32.61 -27.78
C LEU A 465 -33.30 -33.87 -28.09
N SER A 466 -33.69 -34.64 -29.11
CA SER A 466 -32.92 -35.78 -29.60
C SER A 466 -31.66 -35.38 -30.38
N ASN A 467 -31.55 -34.11 -30.80
CA ASN A 467 -30.47 -33.57 -31.64
C ASN A 467 -29.71 -32.41 -30.97
N LEU A 468 -29.63 -32.39 -29.64
CA LEU A 468 -29.02 -31.30 -28.86
C LEU A 468 -27.55 -31.03 -29.21
N ALA A 469 -26.80 -32.04 -29.65
CA ALA A 469 -25.43 -31.87 -30.11
C ALA A 469 -25.30 -30.92 -31.33
N PHE A 470 -26.39 -30.71 -32.08
CA PHE A 470 -26.42 -29.93 -33.31
C PHE A 470 -27.21 -28.63 -33.19
N THR A 471 -27.58 -28.23 -31.97
CA THR A 471 -28.47 -27.08 -31.77
C THR A 471 -27.94 -25.77 -32.37
N ASN A 472 -26.62 -25.55 -32.38
CA ASN A 472 -26.03 -24.37 -33.02
C ASN A 472 -26.28 -24.36 -34.54
N THR A 473 -26.09 -25.50 -35.20
CA THR A 473 -26.27 -25.66 -36.65
C THR A 473 -27.75 -25.59 -37.01
N LEU A 474 -28.61 -26.23 -36.21
CA LEU A 474 -30.06 -26.17 -36.36
C LEU A 474 -30.60 -24.75 -36.18
N TYR A 475 -30.15 -24.03 -35.14
CA TYR A 475 -30.50 -22.63 -34.93
C TYR A 475 -30.10 -21.76 -36.14
N SER A 476 -28.88 -21.94 -36.65
CA SER A 476 -28.38 -21.17 -37.79
C SER A 476 -29.19 -21.44 -39.06
N GLY A 477 -29.49 -22.72 -39.35
CA GLY A 477 -30.33 -23.10 -40.49
C GLY A 477 -31.77 -22.57 -40.36
N ALA A 478 -32.38 -22.74 -39.19
CA ALA A 478 -33.72 -22.24 -38.90
C ALA A 478 -33.79 -20.72 -39.04
N LYS A 479 -32.78 -19.99 -38.54
CA LYS A 479 -32.68 -18.53 -38.69
C LYS A 479 -32.57 -18.11 -40.15
N CYS A 480 -31.79 -18.82 -40.97
CA CYS A 480 -31.69 -18.55 -42.40
C CYS A 480 -33.04 -18.68 -43.11
N LEU A 481 -33.84 -19.70 -42.75
CA LEU A 481 -35.19 -19.88 -43.28
C LEU A 481 -36.15 -18.80 -42.76
N ALA A 482 -36.10 -18.47 -41.46
CA ALA A 482 -36.94 -17.46 -40.83
C ALA A 482 -36.73 -16.07 -41.45
N ASN A 483 -35.47 -15.69 -41.72
CA ASN A 483 -35.14 -14.43 -42.40
C ASN A 483 -35.81 -14.29 -43.78
N SER A 484 -36.08 -15.41 -44.44
CA SER A 484 -36.75 -15.45 -45.75
C SER A 484 -38.24 -15.81 -45.64
N LYS A 485 -38.79 -15.87 -44.43
CA LYS A 485 -40.18 -16.31 -44.14
C LYS A 485 -40.51 -17.68 -44.72
N LYS A 486 -39.54 -18.60 -44.66
CA LYS A 486 -39.64 -19.98 -45.14
C LYS A 486 -39.50 -21.02 -44.04
N LEU A 487 -39.42 -20.59 -42.79
CA LEU A 487 -39.38 -21.51 -41.67
C LEU A 487 -40.81 -22.01 -41.40
N ASP A 488 -41.13 -23.19 -41.93
CA ASP A 488 -42.35 -23.94 -41.65
C ASP A 488 -42.00 -25.35 -41.16
N ILE A 489 -43.01 -26.15 -40.78
CA ILE A 489 -42.81 -27.50 -40.23
C ILE A 489 -42.04 -28.38 -41.23
N SER A 490 -42.40 -28.33 -42.52
CA SER A 490 -41.79 -29.20 -43.54
C SER A 490 -40.31 -28.86 -43.75
N ASN A 491 -39.97 -27.57 -43.83
CA ASN A 491 -38.59 -27.14 -44.00
C ASN A 491 -37.78 -27.36 -42.72
N PHE A 492 -38.39 -27.24 -41.55
CA PHE A 492 -37.74 -27.54 -40.28
C PHE A 492 -37.44 -29.03 -40.13
N ASP A 493 -38.38 -29.91 -40.47
CA ASP A 493 -38.18 -31.37 -40.47
C ASP A 493 -37.03 -31.78 -41.40
N ALA A 494 -36.88 -31.10 -42.54
CA ALA A 494 -35.74 -31.31 -43.44
C ALA A 494 -34.40 -30.93 -42.78
N LEU A 495 -34.36 -29.88 -41.94
CA LEU A 495 -33.16 -29.55 -41.16
C LEU A 495 -32.85 -30.61 -40.11
N ILE A 496 -33.88 -31.16 -39.46
CA ILE A 496 -33.75 -32.20 -38.44
C ILE A 496 -33.28 -33.53 -39.03
N CYS A 497 -33.66 -33.86 -40.27
CA CYS A 497 -33.23 -35.08 -40.95
C CYS A 497 -31.72 -35.12 -41.23
N ASP A 498 -31.10 -33.96 -41.43
CA ASP A 498 -29.64 -33.83 -41.58
C ASP A 498 -29.12 -32.61 -40.79
N PRO A 499 -29.03 -32.75 -39.46
CA PRO A 499 -28.73 -31.63 -38.57
C PRO A 499 -27.28 -31.14 -38.71
N VAL A 500 -26.39 -31.97 -39.27
CA VAL A 500 -24.99 -31.63 -39.58
C VAL A 500 -24.92 -30.61 -40.72
N ASN A 501 -25.75 -30.79 -41.75
CA ASN A 501 -25.78 -29.93 -42.93
C ASN A 501 -26.93 -28.91 -42.92
N ALA A 502 -27.56 -28.65 -41.77
CA ALA A 502 -28.76 -27.82 -41.68
C ALA A 502 -28.61 -26.42 -42.31
N LEU A 503 -27.43 -25.81 -42.28
CA LEU A 503 -27.21 -24.52 -42.93
C LEU A 503 -27.26 -24.61 -44.47
N ALA A 504 -26.57 -25.60 -45.06
CA ALA A 504 -26.60 -25.84 -46.51
C ALA A 504 -28.00 -26.23 -46.97
N MET A 505 -28.71 -27.02 -46.16
CA MET A 505 -30.10 -27.38 -46.41
C MET A 505 -31.01 -26.14 -46.39
N ALA A 506 -30.83 -25.24 -45.41
CA ALA A 506 -31.60 -24.00 -45.33
C ALA A 506 -31.38 -23.10 -46.55
N GLU A 507 -30.16 -23.00 -47.07
CA GLU A 507 -29.85 -22.27 -48.31
C GLU A 507 -30.50 -22.92 -49.54
N TYR A 508 -30.47 -24.25 -49.65
CA TYR A 508 -31.12 -24.99 -50.74
C TYR A 508 -32.64 -24.79 -50.75
N LEU A 509 -33.26 -24.77 -49.58
CA LEU A 509 -34.68 -24.44 -49.38
C LEU A 509 -34.97 -22.94 -49.60
N GLY A 510 -33.92 -22.15 -49.88
CA GLY A 510 -33.96 -20.76 -50.28
C GLY A 510 -34.13 -19.79 -49.12
N GLY A 511 -33.57 -20.12 -47.96
CA GLY A 511 -33.27 -19.22 -46.86
C GLY A 511 -32.11 -18.27 -47.19
N LYS A 512 -31.92 -17.26 -46.34
CA LYS A 512 -30.88 -16.22 -46.50
C LYS A 512 -30.20 -15.93 -45.16
N PRO A 513 -28.85 -15.89 -45.11
CA PRO A 513 -28.13 -15.51 -43.91
C PRO A 513 -28.35 -14.03 -43.57
N TYR A 514 -28.23 -13.67 -42.28
CA TYR A 514 -28.31 -12.29 -41.79
C TYR A 514 -27.08 -11.96 -40.93
N PRO A 515 -26.42 -10.80 -41.10
CA PRO A 515 -26.75 -9.70 -42.04
C PRO A 515 -26.51 -10.06 -43.52
N PRO A 516 -27.18 -9.38 -44.48
CA PRO A 516 -27.17 -9.70 -45.91
C PRO A 516 -25.81 -9.51 -46.61
N SER A 517 -24.81 -9.02 -45.88
CA SER A 517 -23.42 -8.89 -46.29
C SER A 517 -22.51 -9.69 -45.36
N TYR A 518 -22.52 -11.01 -45.51
CA TYR A 518 -21.27 -11.75 -45.39
C TYR A 518 -20.94 -12.22 -46.82
N PRO A 519 -19.82 -11.79 -47.42
CA PRO A 519 -19.32 -12.45 -48.63
C PRO A 519 -19.18 -13.92 -48.29
N SER A 520 -19.35 -14.81 -49.27
CA SER A 520 -19.07 -16.26 -49.16
C SER A 520 -17.94 -16.53 -48.16
N LEU A 521 -18.28 -16.84 -46.91
CA LEU A 521 -17.36 -17.00 -45.79
C LEU A 521 -17.71 -18.37 -45.23
N ILE A 522 -16.97 -19.40 -45.62
CA ILE A 522 -15.83 -19.84 -44.81
C ILE A 522 -16.14 -19.56 -43.34
N ASN A 523 -16.80 -20.52 -42.70
CA ASN A 523 -17.07 -20.55 -41.27
C ASN A 523 -15.76 -20.18 -40.55
N ARG A 524 -15.75 -19.08 -39.79
CA ARG A 524 -14.54 -18.58 -39.12
C ARG A 524 -14.02 -19.58 -38.08
N GLY A 525 -14.89 -20.35 -37.44
CA GLY A 525 -14.53 -21.50 -36.63
C GLY A 525 -13.98 -22.68 -37.45
N ALA A 526 -14.44 -22.89 -38.69
CA ALA A 526 -13.85 -23.85 -39.62
C ALA A 526 -12.51 -23.37 -40.23
N GLN A 527 -12.33 -22.06 -40.34
CA GLN A 527 -11.11 -21.38 -40.76
C GLN A 527 -10.07 -21.45 -39.63
N ASP A 528 -10.47 -21.18 -38.39
CA ASP A 528 -9.67 -21.41 -37.18
C ASP A 528 -9.37 -22.90 -37.00
N PHE A 529 -10.32 -23.81 -37.23
CA PHE A 529 -10.09 -25.26 -37.26
C PHE A 529 -9.09 -25.68 -38.35
N ALA A 530 -9.17 -25.11 -39.55
CA ALA A 530 -8.22 -25.38 -40.63
C ALA A 530 -6.83 -24.78 -40.36
N ILE A 531 -6.77 -23.60 -39.73
CA ILE A 531 -5.53 -22.91 -39.33
C ILE A 531 -4.88 -23.63 -38.15
N ILE A 532 -5.64 -24.01 -37.12
CA ILE A 532 -5.19 -24.84 -35.98
C ILE A 532 -4.72 -26.20 -36.49
N ARG A 533 -5.49 -26.92 -37.32
CA ARG A 533 -5.08 -28.20 -37.92
C ARG A 533 -3.81 -28.07 -38.76
N LYS A 534 -3.64 -26.98 -39.50
CA LYS A 534 -2.43 -26.69 -40.29
C LYS A 534 -1.23 -26.35 -39.40
N ASN A 535 -1.43 -25.54 -38.37
CA ASN A 535 -0.40 -25.12 -37.41
C ASN A 535 0.03 -26.28 -36.52
N THR A 536 -0.90 -27.10 -36.03
CA THR A 536 -0.63 -28.35 -35.30
C THR A 536 0.09 -29.36 -36.18
N LYS A 537 -0.25 -29.49 -37.47
CA LYS A 537 0.49 -30.36 -38.40
C LYS A 537 1.94 -29.86 -38.62
N LEU A 538 2.14 -28.55 -38.72
CA LEU A 538 3.47 -27.93 -38.79
C LEU A 538 4.25 -28.06 -37.48
N LEU A 539 3.57 -27.99 -36.33
CA LEU A 539 4.16 -28.15 -35.00
C LEU A 539 4.56 -29.61 -34.75
N CYS A 540 3.73 -30.58 -35.14
CA CYS A 540 4.06 -32.00 -35.12
C CYS A 540 5.17 -32.36 -36.13
N GLN A 541 5.22 -31.71 -37.29
CA GLN A 541 6.33 -31.85 -38.23
C GLN A 541 7.63 -31.24 -37.68
N GLY A 542 7.56 -30.07 -37.04
CA GLY A 542 8.69 -29.45 -36.38
C GLY A 542 9.19 -30.23 -35.17
N TYR A 543 8.28 -30.84 -34.42
CA TYR A 543 8.59 -31.77 -33.32
C TYR A 543 9.28 -33.04 -33.83
N ARG A 544 8.77 -33.67 -34.91
CA ARG A 544 9.44 -34.81 -35.57
C ARG A 544 10.81 -34.45 -36.14
N GLN A 545 11.05 -33.16 -36.39
CA GLN A 545 12.35 -32.60 -36.81
C GLN A 545 13.20 -32.09 -35.63
N GLY A 546 12.78 -32.30 -34.38
CA GLY A 546 13.54 -31.98 -33.18
C GLY A 546 13.53 -30.51 -32.74
N LEU A 547 12.67 -29.66 -33.31
CA LEU A 547 12.76 -28.19 -33.17
C LEU A 547 12.30 -27.60 -31.82
N PHE A 548 11.65 -28.38 -30.93
CA PHE A 548 11.02 -27.85 -29.71
C PHE A 548 11.37 -28.60 -28.39
N PHE A 549 12.48 -29.36 -28.39
CA PHE A 549 13.29 -29.87 -27.24
C PHE A 549 12.72 -30.99 -26.33
N PRO A 550 13.58 -31.86 -25.71
CA PRO A 550 14.88 -31.60 -25.05
C PRO A 550 16.11 -31.53 -25.98
N GLU A 551 17.15 -30.86 -25.50
CA GLU A 551 18.38 -30.37 -26.16
C GLU A 551 18.85 -31.09 -27.44
N MET A 552 18.86 -30.36 -28.57
CA MET A 552 19.65 -30.76 -29.74
C MET A 552 21.12 -30.77 -29.38
N SER A 553 21.80 -31.86 -29.73
CA SER A 553 23.26 -31.94 -29.70
C SER A 553 23.89 -30.84 -30.56
N THR A 554 25.11 -30.42 -30.20
CA THR A 554 25.88 -29.38 -30.90
C THR A 554 26.03 -29.69 -32.40
N GLU A 555 26.18 -30.97 -32.76
CA GLU A 555 26.33 -31.43 -34.14
C GLU A 555 25.05 -31.27 -34.98
N GLN A 556 23.87 -31.46 -34.36
CA GLN A 556 22.58 -31.23 -35.01
C GLN A 556 22.30 -29.74 -35.22
N LYS A 557 22.69 -28.89 -34.26
CA LYS A 557 22.62 -27.43 -34.41
C LYS A 557 23.51 -26.95 -35.56
N ASP A 558 24.77 -27.39 -35.61
CA ASP A 558 25.70 -26.99 -36.66
C ASP A 558 25.25 -27.45 -38.06
N SER A 559 24.68 -28.66 -38.17
CA SER A 559 24.12 -29.15 -39.43
C SER A 559 22.89 -28.36 -39.88
N PHE A 560 22.02 -27.96 -38.94
CA PHE A 560 20.83 -27.15 -39.24
C PHE A 560 21.22 -25.74 -39.70
N GLU A 561 22.16 -25.10 -38.98
CA GLU A 561 22.61 -23.74 -39.27
C GLU A 561 23.40 -23.67 -40.59
N LYS A 562 24.21 -24.70 -40.92
CA LYS A 562 24.84 -24.82 -42.24
C LYS A 562 23.84 -24.99 -43.37
N GLY A 563 22.78 -25.77 -43.16
CA GLY A 563 21.74 -26.02 -44.18
C GLY A 563 20.85 -24.82 -44.48
N ARG A 564 20.57 -23.96 -43.49
CA ARG A 564 19.65 -22.81 -43.63
C ARG A 564 20.32 -21.43 -43.59
N ARG A 565 21.62 -21.36 -43.30
CA ARG A 565 22.41 -20.11 -43.17
C ARG A 565 21.78 -19.09 -42.20
N ARG A 566 21.16 -19.55 -41.11
CA ARG A 566 20.59 -18.71 -40.05
C ARG A 566 20.78 -19.36 -38.68
N PRO A 567 20.93 -18.58 -37.59
CA PRO A 567 21.03 -19.13 -36.24
C PRO A 567 19.75 -19.85 -35.81
N PHE A 568 19.91 -20.95 -35.08
CA PHE A 568 18.82 -21.81 -34.61
C PHE A 568 17.84 -21.07 -33.69
N ALA A 569 18.38 -20.32 -32.71
CA ALA A 569 17.59 -19.61 -31.71
C ALA A 569 16.69 -18.52 -32.31
N GLU A 570 17.18 -17.84 -33.36
CA GLU A 570 16.44 -16.78 -34.04
C GLU A 570 15.26 -17.35 -34.84
N THR A 571 15.49 -18.49 -35.50
CA THR A 571 14.47 -19.23 -36.25
C THR A 571 13.39 -19.81 -35.31
N GLN A 572 13.79 -20.31 -34.14
CA GLN A 572 12.87 -20.83 -33.13
C GLN A 572 11.97 -19.73 -32.55
N LYS A 573 12.55 -18.57 -32.22
CA LYS A 573 11.81 -17.40 -31.71
C LYS A 573 10.82 -16.84 -32.73
N GLU A 574 11.21 -16.74 -34.00
CA GLU A 574 10.32 -16.27 -35.08
C GLU A 574 9.12 -17.21 -35.28
N ILE A 575 9.32 -18.52 -35.18
CA ILE A 575 8.26 -19.52 -35.33
C ILE A 575 7.31 -19.51 -34.11
N ILE A 576 7.83 -19.37 -32.89
CA ILE A 576 7.00 -19.27 -31.68
C ILE A 576 6.14 -18.00 -31.70
N ILE A 577 6.70 -16.86 -32.10
CA ILE A 577 5.95 -15.60 -32.25
C ILE A 577 4.87 -15.73 -33.33
N LYS A 578 5.17 -16.37 -34.46
CA LYS A 578 4.18 -16.65 -35.50
C LYS A 578 3.09 -17.61 -35.02
N ILE A 579 3.41 -18.62 -34.21
CA ILE A 579 2.42 -19.54 -33.63
C ILE A 579 1.49 -18.82 -32.63
N ALA A 580 2.05 -18.01 -31.73
CA ALA A 580 1.29 -17.24 -30.74
C ALA A 580 0.38 -16.17 -31.38
N GLN A 581 0.74 -15.67 -32.56
CA GLN A 581 -0.10 -14.76 -33.35
C GLN A 581 -1.25 -15.45 -34.10
N TYR A 582 -1.29 -16.79 -34.15
CA TYR A 582 -2.28 -17.59 -34.92
C TYR A 582 -3.04 -18.65 -34.09
N THR A 583 -3.02 -18.57 -32.76
CA THR A 583 -3.94 -19.30 -31.89
C THR A 583 -5.21 -18.46 -31.70
N GLY A 584 -6.33 -18.89 -32.30
CA GLY A 584 -7.57 -18.11 -32.49
C GLY A 584 -8.29 -17.65 -31.22
N ASN A 585 -9.42 -16.95 -31.42
CA ASN A 585 -10.14 -16.14 -30.43
C ASN A 585 -10.98 -16.95 -29.39
N GLN A 586 -10.55 -18.15 -28.98
CA GLN A 586 -11.17 -18.94 -27.90
C GLN A 586 -12.66 -19.36 -28.13
N GLU A 587 -13.11 -19.56 -29.37
CA GLU A 587 -14.50 -19.96 -29.66
C GLU A 587 -14.76 -21.49 -29.71
N LEU A 588 -13.84 -22.33 -29.22
CA LEU A 588 -13.98 -23.81 -29.23
C LEU A 588 -14.27 -24.36 -27.83
N GLU A 589 -15.24 -25.28 -27.72
CA GLU A 589 -15.68 -25.87 -26.45
C GLU A 589 -14.72 -26.95 -25.91
N GLU A 590 -14.45 -26.88 -24.61
CA GLU A 590 -13.47 -27.69 -23.86
C GLU A 590 -13.76 -29.21 -23.86
N GLU A 591 -15.02 -29.62 -24.03
CA GLU A 591 -15.39 -31.04 -24.11
C GLU A 591 -15.15 -31.64 -25.50
N VAL A 592 -15.20 -30.81 -26.55
CA VAL A 592 -14.78 -31.19 -27.91
C VAL A 592 -13.25 -31.27 -27.97
N GLU A 593 -12.57 -30.39 -27.24
CA GLU A 593 -11.12 -30.41 -27.04
C GLU A 593 -10.64 -31.70 -26.35
N ARG A 594 -11.32 -32.12 -25.27
CA ARG A 594 -10.97 -33.36 -24.52
C ARG A 594 -11.36 -34.64 -25.24
N ASN A 595 -12.53 -34.73 -25.86
CA ASN A 595 -12.95 -35.94 -26.59
C ASN A 595 -12.04 -36.24 -27.80
N ILE A 596 -11.48 -35.20 -28.43
CA ILE A 596 -10.60 -35.38 -29.59
C ILE A 596 -9.15 -35.63 -29.14
N ALA A 597 -8.70 -35.07 -28.01
CA ALA A 597 -7.42 -35.45 -27.39
C ALA A 597 -7.39 -36.94 -26.98
N GLN A 598 -8.51 -37.46 -26.47
CA GLN A 598 -8.62 -38.87 -26.07
C GLN A 598 -8.69 -39.82 -27.27
N ASN A 599 -9.38 -39.43 -28.35
CA ASN A 599 -9.42 -40.21 -29.60
C ASN A 599 -8.10 -40.16 -30.39
N ALA A 600 -7.29 -39.11 -30.23
CA ALA A 600 -5.95 -39.00 -30.83
C ALA A 600 -4.91 -39.91 -30.15
N LEU A 601 -5.06 -40.20 -28.85
CA LEU A 601 -4.22 -41.17 -28.13
C LEU A 601 -4.46 -42.61 -28.63
N VAL A 602 -5.73 -42.98 -28.86
CA VAL A 602 -6.11 -44.33 -29.32
C VAL A 602 -5.77 -44.56 -30.80
N SER A 603 -5.72 -43.52 -31.63
CA SER A 603 -5.40 -43.62 -33.06
C SER A 603 -3.91 -43.43 -33.42
N LEU A 604 -3.05 -43.13 -32.44
CA LEU A 604 -1.59 -43.05 -32.61
C LEU A 604 -0.83 -44.32 -32.21
N GLY A 605 -1.51 -45.40 -31.78
CA GLY A 605 -0.84 -46.64 -31.45
C GLY A 605 0.31 -46.43 -30.45
N MET A 606 -0.01 -45.87 -29.28
CA MET A 606 0.68 -46.12 -28.02
C MET A 606 -0.36 -46.42 -26.95
#